data_AF-A0AAN0MG54-F1
#
_entry.id   AF-A0AAN0MG54-F1
#
_cell.length_a   1.000
_cell.length_b   1.000
_cell.length_c   1.000
_cell.angle_alpha   90.00
_cell.angle_beta   90.00
_cell.angle_gamma   90.00
#
_symmetry.space_group_name_H-M   'P 1'
#
loop_
_entity.id
_entity.type
_entity.pdbx_description
1 polymer ?
#
loop_
_entity_poly.entity_id
_entity_poly.type
_entity_poly.pdbx_seq_one_letter_code
_entity_poly.pdbx_strand_id
1 'polypeptide(L)'
;MPDSTSCCHATGGYCQRCDLLVGLPGLHVTGVHRDDAGLRVEVESRPPVVMGCPACGVVAHAHGRQRVVLIDAPCFTAPVKLWWRKRRWLCPEPSCPVTSFMEQDPEVARPRALLTSRATSWAIGQMRRENASVQGLARQLGCAWKTLWRAVRPVLEAAAADETRFAGATSLGVDEHVVRHEALLYRMEVGDLHWLAVVAAK
;
A
#
# COMPACT_ATOMS: atom_id res chain seq x y z
N MET A 1 -22.28 36.22 8.01
CA MET A 1 -21.01 36.14 7.25
C MET A 1 -20.65 34.67 7.16
N PRO A 2 -20.42 34.09 5.98
CA PRO A 2 -19.93 32.72 5.90
C PRO A 2 -18.47 32.70 6.37
N ASP A 3 -18.13 31.70 7.18
CA ASP A 3 -16.81 31.55 7.78
C ASP A 3 -15.80 31.14 6.71
N SER A 4 -14.91 32.07 6.35
CA SER A 4 -13.92 31.95 5.26
C SER A 4 -12.83 30.90 5.51
N THR A 5 -12.90 30.18 6.63
CA THR A 5 -11.93 29.17 7.06
C THR A 5 -12.34 27.73 6.76
N SER A 6 -13.58 27.48 6.32
CA SER A 6 -14.01 26.14 5.92
C SER A 6 -13.54 25.79 4.51
N CYS A 7 -12.60 24.85 4.38
CA CYS A 7 -12.28 24.21 3.09
C CYS A 7 -13.50 23.51 2.45
N CYS A 8 -14.54 23.23 3.24
CA CYS A 8 -15.76 22.55 2.84
C CYS A 8 -16.96 23.51 2.84
N HIS A 9 -17.05 24.36 1.82
CA HIS A 9 -18.31 24.99 1.41
C HIS A 9 -19.09 24.13 0.39
N ALA A 10 -19.04 22.81 0.54
CA ALA A 10 -19.95 21.94 -0.19
C ALA A 10 -21.14 21.63 0.71
N THR A 11 -22.21 22.42 0.59
CA THR A 11 -23.55 21.94 0.93
C THR A 11 -23.77 20.60 0.20
N GLY A 12 -23.61 19.49 0.92
CA GLY A 12 -23.88 18.13 0.43
C GLY A 12 -22.79 17.45 -0.42
N GLY A 13 -21.50 17.86 -0.37
CA GLY A 13 -20.48 17.30 -1.27
C GLY A 13 -19.07 17.08 -0.70
N TYR A 14 -18.26 16.32 -1.45
CA TYR A 14 -16.86 16.01 -1.16
C TYR A 14 -15.93 17.20 -1.53
N CYS A 15 -14.79 17.34 -0.82
CA CYS A 15 -13.83 18.41 -1.07
C CYS A 15 -12.83 18.03 -2.18
N GLN A 16 -13.02 18.58 -3.39
CA GLN A 16 -12.14 18.34 -4.54
C GLN A 16 -10.67 18.69 -4.28
N ARG A 17 -10.40 19.72 -3.46
CA ARG A 17 -9.02 20.10 -3.11
C ARG A 17 -8.35 19.05 -2.23
N CYS A 18 -9.08 18.49 -1.27
CA CYS A 18 -8.57 17.39 -0.44
C CYS A 18 -8.34 16.14 -1.29
N ASP A 19 -9.28 15.81 -2.18
CA ASP A 19 -9.15 14.67 -3.09
C ASP A 19 -7.94 14.81 -4.01
N LEU A 20 -7.72 16.01 -4.55
CA LEU A 20 -6.56 16.33 -5.38
C LEU A 20 -5.24 16.21 -4.61
N LEU A 21 -5.17 16.78 -3.40
CA LEU A 21 -3.98 16.69 -2.54
C LEU A 21 -3.66 15.25 -2.15
N VAL A 22 -4.69 14.46 -1.83
CA VAL A 22 -4.51 13.05 -1.49
C VAL A 22 -4.17 12.26 -2.74
N GLY A 23 -4.71 12.57 -3.92
CA GLY A 23 -4.30 11.97 -5.20
C GLY A 23 -4.66 10.48 -5.33
N LEU A 24 -5.84 10.09 -4.85
CA LEU A 24 -6.39 8.74 -5.01
C LEU A 24 -7.65 8.81 -5.90
N PRO A 25 -7.54 8.55 -7.21
CA PRO A 25 -8.69 8.56 -8.11
C PRO A 25 -9.81 7.64 -7.62
N GLY A 26 -11.06 8.04 -7.81
CA GLY A 26 -12.24 7.26 -7.41
C GLY A 26 -12.57 7.27 -5.92
N LEU A 27 -11.69 7.83 -5.08
CA LEU A 27 -11.91 8.00 -3.65
C LEU A 27 -12.11 9.47 -3.28
N HIS A 28 -12.91 9.69 -2.25
CA HIS A 28 -13.15 11.00 -1.66
C HIS A 28 -12.66 11.03 -0.21
N VAL A 29 -11.98 12.12 0.15
CA VAL A 29 -11.53 12.39 1.50
C VAL A 29 -12.71 12.84 2.35
N THR A 30 -12.90 12.15 3.47
CA THR A 30 -13.99 12.39 4.43
C THR A 30 -13.48 12.91 5.77
N GLY A 31 -12.19 12.73 6.05
CA GLY A 31 -11.56 13.22 7.27
C GLY A 31 -10.04 13.19 7.17
N VAL A 32 -9.38 14.11 7.86
CA VAL A 32 -7.92 14.15 7.99
C VAL A 32 -7.61 14.49 9.44
N HIS A 33 -6.78 13.66 10.08
CA HIS A 33 -6.37 13.84 11.47
C HIS A 33 -4.86 13.69 11.57
N ARG A 34 -4.22 14.53 12.38
CA ARG A 34 -2.80 14.44 12.69
C ARG A 34 -2.65 14.18 14.18
N ASP A 35 -1.82 13.19 14.51
CA ASP A 35 -1.41 12.85 15.87
C ASP A 35 0.10 12.57 15.89
N ASP A 36 0.64 12.19 17.05
CA ASP A 36 2.07 11.88 17.21
C ASP A 36 2.51 10.66 16.39
N ALA A 37 1.59 9.79 16.00
CA ALA A 37 1.87 8.63 15.17
C ALA A 37 1.89 8.96 13.67
N GLY A 38 1.44 10.15 13.26
CA GLY A 38 1.52 10.65 11.90
C GLY A 38 0.19 11.22 11.38
N LEU A 39 -0.05 11.02 10.08
CA LEU A 39 -1.27 11.49 9.42
C LEU A 39 -2.23 10.33 9.19
N ARG A 40 -3.48 10.52 9.58
CA ARG A 40 -4.61 9.66 9.24
C ARG A 40 -5.48 10.35 8.20
N VAL A 41 -5.72 9.67 7.10
CA VAL A 41 -6.59 10.16 6.02
C VAL A 41 -7.75 9.18 5.84
N GLU A 42 -8.96 9.64 6.10
CA GLU A 42 -10.18 8.84 5.93
C GLU A 42 -10.75 9.05 4.55
N VAL A 43 -10.97 7.96 3.83
CA VAL A 43 -11.48 7.99 2.46
C VAL A 43 -12.63 7.02 2.27
N GLU A 44 -13.51 7.34 1.34
CA GLU A 44 -14.53 6.42 0.87
C GLU A 44 -14.66 6.50 -0.65
N SER A 45 -15.12 5.41 -1.26
CA SER A 45 -15.37 5.39 -2.70
C SER A 45 -16.56 6.27 -3.08
N ARG A 46 -16.49 6.85 -4.28
CA ARG A 46 -17.63 7.51 -4.94
C ARG A 46 -18.88 6.60 -4.94
N PRO A 47 -20.10 7.17 -4.98
CA PRO A 47 -21.29 6.39 -5.28
C PRO A 47 -21.08 5.57 -6.57
N PRO A 48 -21.35 4.26 -6.53
CA PRO A 48 -21.11 3.35 -7.64
C PRO A 48 -22.25 3.47 -8.65
N VAL A 49 -21.96 3.26 -9.93
CA VAL A 49 -22.98 3.30 -10.97
C VAL A 49 -23.80 2.01 -10.95
N VAL A 50 -23.15 0.83 -10.97
CA VAL A 50 -23.75 -0.50 -10.78
C VAL A 50 -22.65 -1.44 -10.27
N MET A 51 -22.98 -2.42 -9.41
CA MET A 51 -22.05 -3.50 -9.04
C MET A 51 -22.71 -4.87 -9.23
N GLY A 52 -22.07 -5.79 -9.93
CA GLY A 52 -22.49 -7.19 -10.04
C GLY A 52 -21.80 -8.08 -9.00
N CYS A 53 -22.50 -9.13 -8.55
CA CYS A 53 -21.89 -10.18 -7.73
C CYS A 53 -20.76 -10.88 -8.51
N PRO A 54 -19.56 -11.04 -7.94
CA PRO A 54 -18.43 -11.65 -8.64
C PRO A 54 -18.64 -13.15 -8.95
N ALA A 55 -19.62 -13.81 -8.34
CA ALA A 55 -19.92 -15.22 -8.58
C ALA A 55 -21.04 -15.46 -9.60
N CYS A 56 -22.15 -14.72 -9.52
CA CYS A 56 -23.35 -14.96 -10.34
C CYS A 56 -23.74 -13.79 -11.25
N GLY A 57 -23.06 -12.64 -11.16
CA GLY A 57 -23.33 -11.46 -12.00
C GLY A 57 -24.55 -10.63 -11.62
N VAL A 58 -25.44 -11.14 -10.76
CA VAL A 58 -26.64 -10.41 -10.29
C VAL A 58 -26.25 -9.08 -9.65
N VAL A 59 -27.02 -8.03 -9.93
CA VAL A 59 -26.78 -6.68 -9.38
C VAL A 59 -26.85 -6.73 -7.86
N ALA A 60 -25.74 -6.40 -7.23
CA ALA A 60 -25.56 -6.40 -5.78
C ALA A 60 -26.02 -5.07 -5.17
N HIS A 61 -26.53 -5.13 -3.95
CA HIS A 61 -27.00 -3.96 -3.23
C HIS A 61 -25.97 -3.51 -2.20
N ALA A 62 -25.79 -2.19 -2.07
CA ALA A 62 -24.89 -1.61 -1.08
C ALA A 62 -25.46 -1.83 0.34
N HIS A 63 -24.67 -2.44 1.22
CA HIS A 63 -25.05 -2.75 2.59
C HIS A 63 -24.00 -2.20 3.57
N GLY A 64 -23.95 -0.88 3.65
CA GLY A 64 -23.04 -0.16 4.54
C GLY A 64 -21.58 -0.19 4.09
N ARG A 65 -20.71 0.27 4.99
CA ARG A 65 -19.27 0.36 4.77
C ARG A 65 -18.51 -0.20 5.97
N GLN A 66 -17.39 -0.86 5.70
CA GLN A 66 -16.45 -1.34 6.72
C GLN A 66 -15.09 -0.70 6.48
N ARG A 67 -14.45 -0.27 7.56
CA ARG A 67 -13.13 0.35 7.51
C ARG A 67 -12.03 -0.70 7.33
N VAL A 68 -11.07 -0.40 6.46
CA VAL A 68 -9.77 -1.06 6.36
C VAL A 68 -8.68 -0.01 6.52
N VAL A 69 -7.61 -0.36 7.22
CA VAL A 69 -6.46 0.53 7.42
C VAL A 69 -5.31 0.06 6.54
N LEU A 70 -4.80 0.97 5.71
CA LEU A 70 -3.66 0.75 4.83
C LEU A 70 -2.52 1.68 5.21
N ILE A 71 -1.29 1.21 5.05
CA ILE A 71 -0.09 2.04 5.08
C ILE A 71 0.03 2.72 3.73
N ASP A 72 0.18 4.04 3.73
CA ASP A 72 0.27 4.83 2.52
C ASP A 72 1.61 5.55 2.40
N ALA A 73 1.89 6.12 1.22
CA ALA A 73 3.10 6.89 0.98
C ALA A 73 3.20 8.06 1.97
N PRO A 74 4.39 8.40 2.49
CA PRO A 74 4.54 9.48 3.47
C PRO A 74 4.10 10.82 2.88
N CYS A 75 3.54 11.69 3.72
CA CYS A 75 3.10 13.02 3.34
C CYS A 75 3.52 14.02 4.43
N PHE A 76 4.01 15.19 4.02
CA PHE A 76 4.51 16.22 4.94
C PHE A 76 5.48 15.66 5.99
N THR A 77 6.44 14.84 5.56
CA THR A 77 7.44 14.16 6.42
C THR A 77 6.88 13.21 7.48
N ALA A 78 5.58 12.89 7.41
CA ALA A 78 4.92 11.99 8.36
C ALA A 78 4.48 10.68 7.69
N PRO A 79 4.51 9.55 8.41
CA PRO A 79 3.88 8.32 7.95
C PRO A 79 2.36 8.54 7.82
N VAL A 80 1.76 7.91 6.81
CA VAL A 80 0.33 8.05 6.52
C VAL A 80 -0.39 6.72 6.73
N LYS A 81 -1.49 6.74 7.47
CA LYS A 81 -2.46 5.64 7.54
C LYS A 81 -3.72 6.04 6.78
N LEU A 82 -4.00 5.34 5.70
CA LEU A 82 -5.21 5.50 4.92
C LEU A 82 -6.33 4.65 5.51
N TRP A 83 -7.38 5.29 6.01
CA TRP A 83 -8.57 4.67 6.55
C TRP A 83 -9.63 4.60 5.47
N TRP A 84 -9.67 3.49 4.75
CA TRP A 84 -10.60 3.31 3.65
C TRP A 84 -11.90 2.65 4.13
N ARG A 85 -13.01 3.39 4.04
CA ARG A 85 -14.37 2.91 4.32
C ARG A 85 -14.93 2.20 3.09
N LYS A 86 -14.50 0.95 2.92
CA LYS A 86 -14.90 0.07 1.82
C LYS A 86 -16.37 -0.27 1.91
N ARG A 87 -17.08 -0.21 0.80
CA ARG A 87 -18.48 -0.63 0.74
C ARG A 87 -18.58 -2.15 0.86
N ARG A 88 -19.57 -2.62 1.63
CA ARG A 88 -19.98 -4.02 1.62
C ARG A 88 -21.16 -4.17 0.66
N TRP A 89 -21.14 -5.22 -0.13
CA TRP A 89 -22.15 -5.56 -1.11
C TRP A 89 -22.86 -6.84 -0.70
N LEU A 90 -24.17 -6.90 -0.93
CA LEU A 90 -24.96 -8.12 -0.77
C LEU A 90 -25.45 -8.59 -2.13
N CYS A 91 -25.31 -9.89 -2.38
CA CYS A 91 -25.95 -10.54 -3.52
C CYS A 91 -27.38 -10.92 -3.13
N PRO A 92 -28.41 -10.47 -3.85
CA PRO A 92 -29.79 -10.81 -3.53
C PRO A 92 -30.18 -12.24 -3.98
N GLU A 93 -29.37 -12.88 -4.84
CA GLU A 93 -29.63 -14.24 -5.35
C GLU A 93 -29.50 -15.30 -4.24
N PRO A 94 -30.59 -15.96 -3.81
CA PRO A 94 -30.57 -16.89 -2.69
C PRO A 94 -29.70 -18.14 -2.91
N SER A 95 -29.55 -18.57 -4.17
CA SER A 95 -28.73 -19.74 -4.51
C SER A 95 -27.24 -19.43 -4.66
N CYS A 96 -26.85 -18.15 -4.62
CA CYS A 96 -25.46 -17.77 -4.81
C CYS A 96 -24.63 -18.07 -3.54
N PRO A 97 -23.48 -18.76 -3.67
CA PRO A 97 -22.62 -19.01 -2.52
C PRO A 97 -21.96 -17.73 -1.97
N VAL A 98 -21.87 -16.68 -2.80
CA VAL A 98 -21.33 -15.37 -2.41
C VAL A 98 -22.49 -14.49 -1.95
N THR A 99 -22.84 -14.60 -0.67
CA THR A 99 -23.90 -13.80 -0.04
C THR A 99 -23.51 -12.33 0.15
N SER A 100 -22.23 -12.09 0.45
CA SER A 100 -21.70 -10.74 0.60
C SER A 100 -20.23 -10.67 0.21
N PHE A 101 -19.81 -9.51 -0.28
CA PHE A 101 -18.42 -9.26 -0.63
C PHE A 101 -18.05 -7.80 -0.39
N MET A 102 -16.76 -7.55 -0.21
CA MET A 102 -16.24 -6.20 -0.03
C MET A 102 -15.83 -5.62 -1.37
N GLU A 103 -16.11 -4.34 -1.57
CA GLU A 103 -15.54 -3.52 -2.63
C GLU A 103 -14.04 -3.77 -2.78
N GLN A 104 -13.51 -3.78 -4.00
CA GLN A 104 -12.08 -3.89 -4.28
C GLN A 104 -11.69 -2.86 -5.32
N ASP A 105 -10.52 -2.28 -5.12
CA ASP A 105 -9.90 -1.35 -6.05
C ASP A 105 -8.39 -1.69 -6.07
N PRO A 106 -7.92 -2.44 -7.08
CA PRO A 106 -6.52 -2.82 -7.20
C PRO A 106 -5.57 -1.64 -7.40
N GLU A 107 -6.06 -0.50 -7.91
CA GLU A 107 -5.25 0.72 -8.07
C GLU A 107 -4.94 1.34 -6.71
N VAL A 108 -5.88 1.25 -5.76
CA VAL A 108 -5.67 1.68 -4.37
C VAL A 108 -4.85 0.64 -3.60
N ALA A 109 -5.31 -0.61 -3.56
CA ALA A 109 -4.64 -1.70 -2.87
C ALA A 109 -5.13 -3.07 -3.35
N ARG A 110 -4.20 -4.00 -3.56
CA ARG A 110 -4.53 -5.41 -3.86
C ARG A 110 -5.32 -6.05 -2.70
N PRO A 111 -6.14 -7.09 -2.96
CA PRO A 111 -6.86 -7.80 -1.91
C PRO A 111 -5.92 -8.26 -0.80
N ARG A 112 -6.30 -8.00 0.46
CA ARG A 112 -5.52 -8.34 1.67
C ARG A 112 -4.15 -7.66 1.78
N ALA A 113 -3.84 -6.68 0.93
CA ALA A 113 -2.64 -5.88 1.07
C ALA A 113 -2.71 -5.01 2.34
N LEU A 114 -1.54 -4.77 2.93
CA LEU A 114 -1.38 -3.86 4.07
C LEU A 114 -0.91 -2.47 3.64
N LEU A 115 -0.38 -2.34 2.43
CA LEU A 115 0.09 -1.09 1.83
C LEU A 115 -0.83 -0.71 0.67
N THR A 116 -0.94 0.58 0.40
CA THR A 116 -1.45 1.06 -0.88
C THR A 116 -0.49 0.69 -2.01
N SER A 117 -1.01 0.53 -3.23
CA SER A 117 -0.21 0.28 -4.42
C SER A 117 0.82 1.40 -4.64
N ARG A 118 0.42 2.65 -4.41
CA ARG A 118 1.33 3.81 -4.50
C ARG A 118 2.41 3.85 -3.42
N ALA A 119 2.15 3.40 -2.19
CA ALA A 119 3.19 3.30 -1.16
C ALA A 119 4.27 2.29 -1.57
N THR A 120 3.84 1.19 -2.18
CA THR A 120 4.75 0.18 -2.73
C THR A 120 5.60 0.77 -3.87
N SER A 121 4.97 1.47 -4.82
CA SER A 121 5.67 2.15 -5.91
C SER A 121 6.61 3.25 -5.42
N TRP A 122 6.20 4.04 -4.42
CA TRP A 122 7.04 5.05 -3.79
C TRP A 122 8.30 4.42 -3.18
N ALA A 123 8.14 3.35 -2.39
CA ALA A 123 9.26 2.66 -1.76
C ALA A 123 10.25 2.10 -2.79
N ILE A 124 9.75 1.47 -3.86
CA ILE A 124 10.58 1.01 -4.98
C ILE A 124 11.33 2.18 -5.63
N GLY A 125 10.65 3.32 -5.83
CA GLY A 125 11.26 4.53 -6.36
C GLY A 125 12.40 5.06 -5.49
N GLN A 126 12.22 5.06 -4.16
CA GLN A 126 13.25 5.47 -3.21
C GLN A 126 14.46 4.51 -3.21
N MET A 127 14.22 3.20 -3.28
CA MET A 127 15.31 2.21 -3.39
C MET A 127 16.11 2.42 -4.67
N ARG A 128 15.45 2.69 -5.79
CA ARG A 128 16.09 2.83 -7.10
C ARG A 128 16.84 4.15 -7.29
N ARG A 129 16.33 5.26 -6.75
CA ARG A 129 16.91 6.60 -7.00
C ARG A 129 17.82 7.08 -5.87
N GLU A 130 17.46 6.75 -4.64
CA GLU A 130 18.14 7.28 -3.45
C GLU A 130 18.99 6.21 -2.74
N ASN A 131 19.08 5.00 -3.29
CA ASN A 131 19.71 3.85 -2.64
C ASN A 131 19.19 3.60 -1.21
N ALA A 132 17.92 3.95 -0.95
CA ALA A 132 17.34 3.87 0.37
C ALA A 132 17.20 2.41 0.83
N SER A 133 17.60 2.12 2.07
CA SER A 133 17.45 0.78 2.64
C SER A 133 15.99 0.46 2.96
N VAL A 134 15.60 -0.81 2.80
CA VAL A 134 14.24 -1.28 3.14
C VAL A 134 13.89 -0.96 4.60
N GLN A 135 14.86 -1.08 5.51
CA GLN A 135 14.66 -0.73 6.93
C GLN A 135 14.41 0.78 7.12
N GLY A 136 15.16 1.63 6.42
CA GLY A 136 14.96 3.08 6.45
C GLY A 136 13.57 3.46 5.95
N LEU A 137 13.11 2.85 4.86
CA LEU A 137 11.79 3.08 4.30
C LEU A 137 10.66 2.54 5.17
N ALA A 138 10.84 1.38 5.80
CA ALA A 138 9.87 0.82 6.74
C ALA A 138 9.66 1.77 7.94
N ARG A 139 10.74 2.39 8.45
CA ARG A 139 10.67 3.42 9.48
C ARG A 139 9.90 4.67 9.00
N GLN A 140 10.17 5.15 7.79
CA GLN A 140 9.43 6.31 7.23
C GLN A 140 7.94 6.02 7.02
N LEU A 141 7.57 4.78 6.71
CA LEU A 141 6.18 4.34 6.56
C LEU A 141 5.49 3.96 7.89
N GLY A 142 6.25 3.92 8.99
CA GLY A 142 5.75 3.46 10.29
C GLY A 142 5.24 2.02 10.25
N CYS A 143 6.03 1.11 9.66
CA CYS A 143 5.71 -0.31 9.56
C CYS A 143 6.93 -1.20 9.79
N ALA A 144 6.69 -2.51 9.98
CA ALA A 144 7.77 -3.48 10.11
C ALA A 144 8.44 -3.75 8.77
N TRP A 145 9.75 -4.00 8.78
CA TRP A 145 10.54 -4.38 7.61
C TRP A 145 9.87 -5.47 6.77
N LYS A 146 9.43 -6.55 7.43
CA LYS A 146 8.80 -7.71 6.78
C LYS A 146 7.51 -7.34 6.05
N THR A 147 6.76 -6.36 6.57
CA THR A 147 5.52 -5.86 5.96
C THR A 147 5.83 -5.13 4.66
N LEU A 148 6.82 -4.22 4.67
CA LEU A 148 7.25 -3.53 3.45
C LEU A 148 7.85 -4.52 2.43
N TRP A 149 8.75 -5.39 2.88
CA TRP A 149 9.43 -6.34 1.99
C TRP A 149 8.44 -7.30 1.31
N ARG A 150 7.41 -7.77 2.00
CA ARG A 150 6.37 -8.62 1.42
C ARG A 150 5.58 -7.92 0.30
N ALA A 151 5.43 -6.60 0.36
CA ALA A 151 4.79 -5.82 -0.69
C ALA A 151 5.73 -5.56 -1.87
N VAL A 152 6.99 -5.23 -1.59
CA VAL A 152 7.99 -4.83 -2.60
C VAL A 152 8.56 -6.02 -3.37
N ARG A 153 8.95 -7.10 -2.67
CA ARG A 153 9.67 -8.23 -3.25
C ARG A 153 8.99 -8.81 -4.50
N PRO A 154 7.68 -9.13 -4.51
CA PRO A 154 7.05 -9.72 -5.69
C PRO A 154 7.06 -8.79 -6.91
N VAL A 155 7.00 -7.47 -6.69
CA VAL A 155 7.05 -6.49 -7.78
C VAL A 155 8.45 -6.43 -8.39
N LEU A 156 9.49 -6.46 -7.55
CA LEU A 156 10.87 -6.49 -8.02
C LEU A 156 11.23 -7.80 -8.71
N GLU A 157 10.77 -8.94 -8.18
CA GLU A 157 10.96 -10.26 -8.81
C GLU A 157 10.28 -10.33 -10.18
N ALA A 158 9.04 -9.85 -10.29
CA ALA A 158 8.34 -9.77 -11.58
C ALA A 158 9.07 -8.86 -12.59
N ALA A 159 9.55 -7.69 -12.15
CA ALA A 159 10.30 -6.79 -13.01
C ALA A 159 11.68 -7.35 -13.43
N ALA A 160 12.30 -8.18 -12.59
CA ALA A 160 13.57 -8.83 -12.91
C ALA A 160 13.38 -9.99 -13.91
N ALA A 161 12.27 -10.73 -13.78
CA ALA A 161 11.89 -11.83 -14.66
C ALA A 161 11.34 -11.38 -16.03
N ASP A 162 10.95 -10.12 -16.17
CA ASP A 162 10.47 -9.57 -17.43
C ASP A 162 11.62 -9.35 -18.42
N GLU A 163 11.78 -10.26 -19.39
CA GLU A 163 12.79 -10.17 -20.45
C GLU A 163 12.52 -9.02 -21.43
N THR A 164 11.28 -8.52 -21.52
CA THR A 164 10.95 -7.40 -22.41
C THR A 164 11.63 -6.09 -21.99
N ARG A 165 12.20 -6.02 -20.78
CA ARG A 165 13.06 -4.92 -20.34
C ARG A 165 14.30 -4.70 -21.21
N PHE A 166 14.66 -5.68 -22.02
CA PHE A 166 15.76 -5.62 -22.99
C PHE A 166 15.27 -5.46 -24.43
N ALA A 167 13.96 -5.34 -24.68
CA ALA A 167 13.43 -5.19 -26.03
C ALA A 167 14.06 -3.96 -26.73
N GLY A 168 14.68 -4.19 -27.89
CA GLY A 168 15.37 -3.16 -28.66
C GLY A 168 16.80 -2.84 -28.20
N ALA A 169 17.31 -3.48 -27.15
CA ALA A 169 18.72 -3.36 -26.78
C ALA A 169 19.60 -4.17 -27.75
N THR A 170 20.49 -3.50 -28.48
CA THR A 170 21.45 -4.14 -29.40
C THR A 170 22.83 -4.33 -28.78
N SER A 171 23.07 -3.74 -27.61
CA SER A 171 24.35 -3.81 -26.90
C SER A 171 24.10 -3.72 -25.40
N LEU A 172 24.83 -4.52 -24.62
CA LEU A 172 24.75 -4.55 -23.17
C LEU A 172 26.10 -4.14 -22.59
N GLY A 173 26.13 -3.02 -21.86
CA GLY A 173 27.29 -2.65 -21.05
C GLY A 173 27.30 -3.48 -19.78
N VAL A 174 28.40 -4.18 -19.51
CA VAL A 174 28.63 -4.86 -18.23
C VAL A 174 29.48 -3.92 -17.40
N ASP A 175 28.99 -3.58 -16.21
CA ASP A 175 29.74 -2.76 -15.25
C ASP A 175 30.08 -3.61 -14.02
N GLU A 176 31.29 -3.43 -13.50
CA GLU A 176 31.76 -4.19 -12.34
C GLU A 176 31.34 -3.48 -11.06
N HIS A 177 30.38 -4.08 -10.34
CA HIS A 177 29.99 -3.63 -9.02
C HIS A 177 30.47 -4.64 -7.97
N VAL A 178 31.40 -4.23 -7.10
CA VAL A 178 31.83 -5.02 -5.94
C VAL A 178 30.83 -4.79 -4.81
N VAL A 179 29.99 -5.79 -4.54
CA VAL A 179 29.06 -5.77 -3.40
C VAL A 179 29.70 -6.49 -2.23
N ARG A 180 29.95 -5.75 -1.14
CA ARG A 180 30.42 -6.35 0.11
C ARG A 180 29.21 -6.86 0.91
N HIS A 181 29.05 -8.18 0.94
CA HIS A 181 28.07 -8.84 1.80
C HIS A 181 28.61 -8.92 3.24
N GLU A 182 28.63 -7.80 3.98
CA GLU A 182 28.83 -7.87 5.43
C GLU A 182 27.58 -8.47 6.08
N ALA A 183 27.66 -9.73 6.47
CA ALA A 183 26.71 -10.30 7.43
C ALA A 183 26.94 -9.58 8.77
N LEU A 184 25.99 -8.72 9.18
CA LEU A 184 25.93 -8.21 10.55
C LEU A 184 25.76 -9.42 11.49
N LEU A 185 26.86 -9.90 12.06
CA LEU A 185 26.89 -10.84 13.17
C LEU A 185 26.18 -10.17 14.36
N TYR A 186 24.90 -10.48 14.55
CA TYR A 186 24.18 -10.08 15.75
C TYR A 186 24.76 -10.89 16.92
N ARG A 187 25.16 -10.16 17.96
CA ARG A 187 25.69 -10.64 19.24
C ARG A 187 24.72 -11.67 19.84
N MET A 188 25.06 -12.95 19.78
CA MET A 188 24.36 -14.01 20.51
C MET A 188 24.98 -14.09 21.91
N GLU A 189 24.25 -13.60 22.91
CA GLU A 189 24.55 -13.93 24.30
C GLU A 189 24.36 -15.44 24.50
N VAL A 190 25.39 -16.06 25.06
CA VAL A 190 25.54 -17.50 25.25
C VAL A 190 24.56 -17.94 26.34
N GLY A 191 23.49 -18.60 25.93
CA GLY A 191 22.59 -19.37 26.78
C GLY A 191 21.96 -20.44 25.90
N ASP A 192 22.35 -21.69 26.14
CA ASP A 192 21.84 -22.91 25.52
C ASP A 192 22.35 -23.23 24.11
N LEU A 193 23.62 -23.65 24.11
CA LEU A 193 24.20 -24.58 23.14
C LEU A 193 23.21 -25.70 22.84
N HIS A 194 22.77 -25.81 21.58
CA HIS A 194 22.70 -27.05 20.79
C HIS A 194 22.59 -26.59 19.32
N TRP A 195 23.29 -27.29 18.42
CA TRP A 195 23.48 -27.02 16.98
C TRP A 195 24.81 -26.35 16.61
N LEU A 196 25.54 -27.09 15.78
CA LEU A 196 26.94 -26.97 15.40
C LEU A 196 27.31 -25.58 14.86
N ALA A 197 28.26 -24.93 15.51
CA ALA A 197 29.01 -23.82 14.94
C ALA A 197 29.99 -24.36 13.89
N VAL A 198 29.73 -24.07 12.62
CA VAL A 198 30.76 -24.17 11.57
C VAL A 198 31.53 -22.85 11.59
N VAL A 199 32.66 -22.87 12.29
CA VAL A 199 33.70 -21.84 12.20
C VAL A 199 34.50 -22.11 10.94
N ALA A 200 34.57 -21.15 10.02
CA ALA A 200 35.53 -21.18 8.93
C ALA A 200 36.38 -19.90 8.97
N ALA A 201 37.66 -20.10 9.28
CA ALA A 201 38.71 -19.11 9.27
C ALA A 201 39.38 -19.03 7.90
N LYS A 202 39.38 -17.84 7.29
CA LYS A 202 40.54 -17.07 6.81
C LYS A 202 40.05 -15.89 5.97
#